data_AF-A0A7L3R002-F1
#
_entry.id   AF-A0A7L3R002-F1
#
_cell.length_a   1.000
_cell.length_b   1.000
_cell.length_c   1.000
_cell.angle_alpha   90.00
_cell.angle_beta   90.00
_cell.angle_gamma   90.00
#
_symmetry.space_group_name_H-M   'P 1'
#
loop_
_entity.id
_entity.type
_entity.pdbx_description
1 polymer ?
#
loop_
_entity_poly.entity_id
_entity_poly.type
_entity_poly.pdbx_seq_one_letter_code
_entity_poly.pdbx_strand_id
1 'polypeptide(L)'
;RAASAVGAGAALAQARGRRRAAMTGAGLERHLQALAAVANQMRLRPPFLTEVLGRPWDLAFSPAPRPHPPLLPHPLRPAGGGFNPVGTGGHWEGLGWTGRDWDG
;
A
#
# COMPACT_ATOMS: atom_id res chain seq x y z
N ARG A 1 28.83 -5.70 -1.85
CA ARG A 1 27.94 -6.82 -1.44
C ARG A 1 27.54 -6.79 0.05
N ALA A 2 28.43 -6.44 0.99
CA ALA A 2 28.04 -6.28 2.42
C ALA A 2 27.28 -4.97 2.71
N ALA A 3 27.70 -3.84 2.14
CA ALA A 3 27.02 -2.54 2.32
C ALA A 3 25.56 -2.52 1.80
N SER A 4 25.27 -3.28 0.73
CA SER A 4 23.92 -3.43 0.19
C SER A 4 22.98 -4.24 1.11
N ALA A 5 23.52 -5.14 1.93
CA ALA A 5 22.72 -5.96 2.86
C ALA A 5 22.31 -5.15 4.11
N VAL A 6 23.22 -4.30 4.61
CA VAL A 6 22.93 -3.38 5.74
C VAL A 6 21.86 -2.36 5.34
N GLY A 7 21.94 -1.81 4.13
CA GLY A 7 20.92 -0.91 3.59
C GLY A 7 19.53 -1.58 3.44
N ALA A 8 19.49 -2.83 2.99
CA ALA A 8 18.25 -3.59 2.85
C ALA A 8 17.57 -3.87 4.21
N GLY A 9 18.37 -4.20 5.24
CA GLY A 9 17.87 -4.41 6.60
C GLY A 9 17.22 -3.16 7.19
N ALA A 10 17.87 -2.00 7.02
CA ALA A 10 17.35 -0.72 7.50
C ALA A 10 16.05 -0.31 6.77
N ALA A 11 16.00 -0.46 5.44
CA ALA A 11 14.80 -0.17 4.66
C ALA A 11 13.61 -1.04 5.08
N LEU A 12 13.84 -2.33 5.32
CA LEU A 12 12.80 -3.25 5.80
C LEU A 12 12.31 -2.89 7.20
N ALA A 13 13.20 -2.50 8.11
CA ALA A 13 12.83 -2.04 9.44
C ALA A 13 11.97 -0.77 9.37
N GLN A 14 12.34 0.19 8.53
CA GLN A 14 11.56 1.41 8.30
C GLN A 14 10.18 1.10 7.72
N ALA A 15 10.09 0.23 6.71
CA ALA A 15 8.82 -0.17 6.10
C ALA A 15 7.88 -0.85 7.13
N ARG A 16 8.41 -1.73 7.98
CA ARG A 16 7.65 -2.36 9.07
C ARG A 16 7.15 -1.33 10.09
N GLY A 17 7.99 -0.37 10.46
CA GLY A 17 7.61 0.72 11.35
C GLY A 17 6.44 1.55 10.80
N ARG A 18 6.55 1.97 9.52
CA ARG A 18 5.47 2.70 8.82
C ARG A 18 4.18 1.89 8.74
N ARG A 19 4.25 0.60 8.43
CA ARG A 19 3.07 -0.28 8.43
C ARG A 19 2.40 -0.37 9.80
N ARG A 20 3.18 -0.51 10.88
CA ARG A 20 2.62 -0.56 12.25
C ARG A 20 1.91 0.75 12.59
N ALA A 21 2.56 1.89 12.35
CA ALA A 21 1.95 3.21 12.55
C ALA A 21 0.64 3.36 11.76
N ALA A 22 0.63 2.97 10.48
CA ALA A 22 -0.59 3.02 9.67
C ALA A 22 -1.71 2.12 10.24
N MET A 23 -1.39 0.90 10.69
CA MET A 23 -2.37 -0.03 11.26
C MET A 23 -2.92 0.41 12.62
N THR A 24 -2.19 1.24 13.38
CA THR A 24 -2.66 1.82 14.66
C THR A 24 -3.25 3.21 14.49
N GLY A 25 -3.53 3.65 13.26
CA GLY A 25 -4.11 4.97 12.98
C GLY A 25 -3.12 6.14 13.13
N ALA A 26 -1.83 5.90 13.35
CA ALA A 26 -0.78 6.91 13.42
C ALA A 26 -0.14 7.23 12.05
N GLY A 27 -0.74 6.78 10.94
CA GLY A 27 -0.34 7.14 9.57
C GLY A 27 -0.76 8.55 9.20
N LEU A 28 0.05 9.27 8.42
CA LEU A 28 -0.17 10.68 8.10
C LEU A 28 -1.30 10.90 7.07
N GLU A 29 -1.47 9.97 6.15
CA GLU A 29 -2.28 10.11 4.95
C GLU A 29 -3.75 10.39 5.28
N ARG A 30 -4.31 9.66 6.26
CA ARG A 30 -5.69 9.82 6.70
C ARG A 30 -5.92 11.13 7.46
N HIS A 31 -4.92 11.61 8.19
CA HIS A 31 -4.99 12.90 8.87
C HIS A 31 -4.98 14.06 7.87
N LEU A 32 -4.13 13.98 6.83
CA LEU A 32 -4.10 14.99 5.76
C LEU A 32 -5.41 15.01 4.96
N GLN A 33 -6.00 13.85 4.65
CA GLN A 33 -7.31 13.78 4.00
C GLN A 33 -8.42 14.38 4.87
N ALA A 34 -8.44 14.08 6.17
CA ALA A 34 -9.42 14.65 7.08
C ALA A 34 -9.28 16.18 7.17
N LEU A 35 -8.05 16.68 7.27
CA LEU A 35 -7.78 18.11 7.31
C LEU A 35 -8.20 18.82 6.01
N ALA A 36 -7.97 18.19 4.86
CA ALA A 36 -8.44 18.70 3.58
C ALA A 36 -9.96 18.71 3.46
N ALA A 37 -10.66 17.70 3.99
CA ALA A 37 -12.11 17.68 4.03
C ALA A 37 -12.68 18.85 4.86
N VAL A 38 -12.09 19.12 6.04
CA VAL A 38 -12.48 20.25 6.89
C VAL A 38 -12.14 21.59 6.23
N ALA A 39 -10.95 21.73 5.64
CA ALA A 39 -10.55 22.93 4.92
C ALA A 39 -11.53 23.25 3.77
N ASN A 40 -11.96 22.22 3.02
CA ASN A 40 -12.94 22.36 1.96
C ASN A 40 -14.31 22.85 2.49
N GLN A 41 -14.78 22.31 3.61
CA GLN A 41 -16.03 22.77 4.25
C GLN A 41 -15.95 24.23 4.68
N MET A 42 -14.78 24.66 5.17
CA MET A 42 -14.52 26.05 5.56
C MET A 42 -14.14 26.96 4.38
N ARG A 43 -14.13 26.45 3.14
CA ARG A 43 -13.70 27.17 1.92
C ARG A 43 -12.27 27.72 2.01
N LEU A 44 -11.41 27.05 2.78
CA LEU A 44 -9.99 27.36 2.88
C LEU A 44 -9.20 26.53 1.87
N ARG A 45 -8.13 27.11 1.33
CA ARG A 45 -7.15 26.40 0.48
C ARG A 45 -5.74 26.57 1.00
N PRO A 46 -5.36 25.85 2.08
CA PRO A 46 -4.00 25.92 2.59
C PRO A 46 -2.99 25.48 1.52
N PRO A 47 -1.93 26.28 1.25
CA PRO A 47 -0.94 25.95 0.22
C PRO A 47 -0.30 24.58 0.42
N PHE A 48 0.01 24.21 1.68
CA PHE A 48 0.64 22.94 2.00
C PHE A 48 -0.25 21.72 1.66
N LEU A 49 -1.58 21.82 1.82
CA LEU A 49 -2.49 20.73 1.46
C LEU A 49 -2.57 20.56 -0.04
N THR A 50 -2.53 21.66 -0.78
CA THR A 50 -2.51 21.64 -2.24
C THR A 50 -1.23 20.99 -2.75
N GLU A 51 -0.09 21.31 -2.14
CA GLU A 51 1.19 20.71 -2.51
C GLU A 51 1.24 19.21 -2.19
N VAL A 52 0.88 18.83 -0.95
CA VAL A 52 1.05 17.44 -0.49
C VAL A 52 0.05 16.49 -1.16
N LEU A 53 -1.19 16.93 -1.42
CA LEU A 53 -2.23 16.12 -2.05
C LEU A 53 -2.21 16.21 -3.58
N GLY A 54 -1.53 17.22 -4.15
CA GLY A 54 -1.41 17.40 -5.59
C GLY A 54 -0.39 16.49 -6.27
N ARG A 55 0.43 15.77 -5.48
CA ARG A 55 1.42 14.83 -6.03
C ARG A 55 0.74 13.54 -6.50
N PRO A 56 1.01 13.06 -7.73
CA PRO A 56 0.42 11.82 -8.23
C PRO A 56 0.93 10.61 -7.45
N TRP A 57 0.07 9.59 -7.36
CA TRP A 57 0.41 8.29 -6.79
C TRP A 57 0.89 7.37 -7.91
N ASP A 58 2.21 7.27 -8.10
CA ASP A 58 2.77 6.53 -9.23
C ASP A 58 2.72 5.01 -9.04
N LEU A 59 2.82 4.54 -7.79
CA LEU A 59 2.81 3.13 -7.40
C LEU A 59 1.69 2.86 -6.40
N ALA A 60 0.86 1.86 -6.70
CA ALA A 60 -0.10 1.31 -5.76
C ALA A 60 0.11 -0.19 -5.60
N PHE A 61 0.07 -0.64 -4.35
CA PHE A 61 0.36 -2.02 -3.97
C PHE A 61 -0.61 -2.49 -2.89
N SER A 62 -1.18 -3.69 -3.05
CA SER A 62 -1.93 -4.37 -2.00
C SER A 62 -1.50 -5.84 -1.88
N PRO A 63 -1.11 -6.32 -0.68
CA PRO A 63 -0.99 -7.75 -0.45
C PRO A 63 -2.38 -8.41 -0.56
N ALA A 64 -2.49 -9.44 -1.39
CA ALA A 64 -3.67 -10.30 -1.46
C ALA A 64 -3.29 -11.71 -0.99
N PRO A 65 -3.03 -11.90 0.32
CA PRO A 65 -2.66 -13.22 0.84
C PRO A 65 -3.82 -14.19 0.63
N ARG A 66 -3.50 -15.41 0.21
CA ARG A 66 -4.50 -16.49 0.14
C ARG A 66 -4.99 -16.81 1.55
N PRO A 67 -6.31 -16.91 1.78
CA PRO A 67 -6.84 -17.36 3.06
C PRO A 67 -6.31 -18.76 3.42
N HIS A 68 -5.85 -18.93 4.66
CA HIS A 68 -5.51 -20.24 5.23
C HIS A 68 -6.39 -20.50 6.48
N PRO A 69 -7.12 -21.62 6.56
CA PRO A 69 -7.26 -22.66 5.54
C PRO A 69 -7.99 -22.14 4.30
N PRO A 70 -7.80 -22.78 3.13
CA PRO A 70 -8.49 -22.36 1.90
C PRO A 70 -10.00 -22.41 2.12
N LEU A 71 -10.65 -21.25 1.97
CA LEU A 71 -12.09 -21.10 2.18
C LEU A 71 -12.93 -21.87 1.15
N LEU A 72 -12.32 -22.29 0.03
CA LEU A 72 -12.98 -22.98 -1.07
C LEU A 72 -12.18 -24.22 -1.49
N PRO A 73 -12.85 -25.32 -1.92
CA PRO A 73 -12.18 -26.45 -2.53
C PRO A 73 -11.57 -26.04 -3.88
N HIS A 74 -10.52 -26.75 -4.32
CA HIS A 74 -10.04 -26.61 -5.70
C HIS A 74 -11.16 -27.10 -6.65
N PRO A 75 -11.51 -26.41 -7.75
CA PRO A 75 -10.84 -25.30 -8.45
C PRO A 75 -11.36 -23.89 -8.09
N LEU A 76 -12.30 -23.78 -7.15
CA LEU A 76 -12.98 -22.51 -6.81
C LEU A 76 -12.10 -21.53 -6.01
N ARG A 77 -10.85 -21.91 -5.72
CA ARG A 77 -9.88 -21.08 -4.98
C ARG A 77 -9.45 -19.90 -5.86
N PRO A 78 -9.54 -18.65 -5.37
CA PRO A 78 -8.96 -17.51 -6.07
C PRO A 78 -7.45 -17.71 -6.25
N ALA A 79 -6.97 -17.60 -7.49
CA ALA A 79 -5.54 -17.68 -7.80
C ALA A 79 -4.75 -16.44 -7.34
N GLY A 80 -5.47 -15.35 -7.03
CA GLY A 80 -4.94 -14.05 -6.64
C GLY A 80 -6.02 -12.98 -6.81
N GLY A 81 -5.62 -11.72 -6.71
CA GLY A 81 -6.47 -10.56 -6.99
C GLY A 81 -5.65 -9.42 -7.57
N GLY A 82 -6.30 -8.49 -8.26
CA GLY A 82 -5.64 -7.31 -8.82
C GLY A 82 -6.55 -6.11 -9.01
N PHE A 83 -5.96 -4.94 -9.19
CA PHE A 83 -6.66 -3.69 -9.47
C PHE A 83 -6.08 -2.99 -10.71
N ASN A 84 -6.86 -2.06 -11.26
CA ASN A 84 -6.42 -1.21 -12.36
C ASN A 84 -5.41 -0.16 -11.87
N PRO A 85 -4.54 0.36 -12.75
CA PRO A 85 -3.67 1.49 -12.48
C PRO A 85 -4.39 2.70 -11.88
N VAL A 86 -3.74 3.38 -10.94
CA VAL A 86 -4.33 4.50 -10.18
C VAL A 86 -4.28 5.83 -10.93
N GLY A 87 -3.54 5.93 -12.05
CA GLY A 87 -3.44 7.14 -12.87
C GLY A 87 -3.02 6.86 -14.32
N THR A 88 -3.06 7.89 -15.17
CA THR A 88 -2.77 7.84 -16.62
C THR A 88 -1.37 7.36 -16.99
N GLY A 89 -0.44 7.29 -16.02
CA GLY A 89 0.88 6.64 -16.15
C GLY A 89 1.26 5.78 -14.93
N GLY A 90 0.30 5.47 -14.06
CA GLY A 90 0.55 4.70 -12.84
C GLY A 90 0.76 3.22 -13.13
N HIS A 91 1.46 2.53 -12.23
CA HIS A 91 1.56 1.07 -12.25
C HIS A 91 0.86 0.48 -11.04
N TRP A 92 0.30 -0.72 -11.22
CA TRP A 92 -0.35 -1.46 -10.13
C TRP A 92 0.27 -2.85 -10.03
N GLU A 93 0.72 -3.23 -8.84
CA GLU A 93 1.23 -4.58 -8.55
C GLU A 93 0.40 -5.27 -7.48
N GLY A 94 -0.07 -6.48 -7.80
CA GLY A 94 -0.77 -7.36 -6.87
C GLY A 94 0.12 -8.55 -6.54
N LEU A 95 0.64 -8.58 -5.31
CA LEU A 95 1.34 -9.76 -4.82
C LEU A 95 0.32 -10.75 -4.25
N GLY A 96 -0.18 -11.62 -5.14
CA GLY A 96 -0.82 -12.88 -4.77
C GLY A 96 0.20 -14.00 -4.95
N TRP A 97 0.67 -14.58 -3.84
CA TRP A 97 1.54 -15.77 -3.91
C TRP A 97 0.73 -16.89 -4.53
N THR A 98 1.14 -17.42 -5.69
CA THR A 98 0.49 -18.59 -6.28
C THR A 98 1.03 -19.87 -5.64
N GLY A 99 0.25 -20.95 -5.64
CA GLY A 99 0.64 -22.21 -5.00
C GLY A 99 1.81 -22.91 -5.65
N ARG A 100 2.35 -22.38 -6.75
CA ARG A 100 3.50 -22.94 -7.47
C ARG A 100 4.85 -22.57 -6.89
N ASP A 101 4.90 -21.65 -5.93
CA ASP A 101 6.16 -21.18 -5.35
C ASP A 101 6.50 -21.91 -4.03
N TRP A 102 5.69 -22.92 -3.65
CA TRP A 102 5.89 -23.76 -2.46
C TRP A 102 5.84 -25.25 -2.86
N ASP A 103 6.82 -25.67 -3.65
CA ASP A 103 7.23 -27.08 -3.71
C ASP A 103 8.58 -27.17 -3.00
N GLY A 104 8.50 -27.31 -1.67
CA GLY A 104 9.60 -27.52 -0.73
C GLY A 104 9.09 -28.21 0.51
#